data_AF-A0A9X9AAN5-F1
#
_entry.id   AF-A0A9X9AAN5-F1
#
_cell.length_a   1.000
_cell.length_b   1.000
_cell.length_c   1.000
_cell.angle_alpha   90.00
_cell.angle_beta   90.00
_cell.angle_gamma   90.00
#
_symmetry.space_group_name_H-M   'P 1'
#
loop_
_entity.id
_entity.type
_entity.pdbx_description
1 polymer ?
#
loop_
_entity_poly.entity_id
_entity_poly.type
_entity_poly.pdbx_seq_one_letter_code
_entity_poly.pdbx_strand_id
1 'polypeptide(L)' 'IGVGIENEQSFIQVSLPPNATFGDKGKANEFCRFLAKKLEGELQLFNGRTMYFYKR' A
#
# COMPACT_ATOMS: atom_id res chain seq x y z
N ILE A 1 3.66 6.11 -8.15
CA ILE A 1 2.84 4.88 -7.99
C ILE A 1 3.17 4.00 -9.18
N GLY A 2 3.47 2.72 -8.94
CA GLY A 2 3.78 1.74 -9.99
C GLY A 2 3.00 0.44 -9.78
N VAL A 3 2.95 -0.39 -10.82
CA VAL A 3 2.40 -1.75 -10.76
C VAL A 3 3.53 -2.71 -11.12
N GLY A 4 3.62 -3.83 -10.40
CA GLY A 4 4.60 -4.88 -10.67
C GLY A 4 4.00 -6.26 -10.43
N ILE A 5 4.78 -7.28 -10.80
CA ILE A 5 4.47 -8.68 -10.53
C ILE A 5 5.70 -9.29 -9.85
N GLU A 6 5.50 -9.91 -8.70
CA GLU A 6 6.55 -10.62 -7.96
C GLU A 6 5.97 -11.95 -7.48
N ASN A 7 6.69 -13.06 -7.70
CA ASN A 7 6.22 -14.42 -7.35
C ASN A 7 4.78 -14.73 -7.84
N GLU A 8 4.48 -14.39 -9.10
CA GLU A 8 3.15 -14.56 -9.73
C GLU A 8 2.02 -13.70 -9.10
N GLN A 9 2.34 -12.83 -8.14
CA GLN A 9 1.39 -11.90 -7.52
C GLN A 9 1.55 -10.49 -8.05
N SER A 10 0.45 -9.89 -8.49
CA SER A 10 0.41 -8.48 -8.90
C SER A 10 0.37 -7.57 -7.67
N PHE A 11 1.15 -6.50 -7.66
CA PHE A 11 1.17 -5.52 -6.56
C PHE A 11 1.14 -4.08 -7.08
N ILE A 12 0.58 -3.18 -6.25
CA ILE A 12 0.65 -1.74 -6.45
C ILE A 12 1.66 -1.18 -5.46
N GLN A 13 2.70 -0.51 -5.97
CA GLN A 13 3.72 0.12 -5.14
C GLN A 13 3.50 1.62 -5.05
N VAL A 14 3.43 2.12 -3.81
CA VAL A 14 3.43 3.55 -3.50
C VAL A 14 4.75 3.86 -2.80
N SER A 15 5.61 4.64 -3.47
CA SER A 15 6.88 5.09 -2.92
C SER A 15 6.82 6.58 -2.61
N LEU A 16 7.48 6.99 -1.53
CA LEU A 16 7.63 8.38 -1.13
C LEU A 16 9.10 8.78 -1.24
N PRO A 17 9.40 10.02 -1.65
CA PRO A 17 10.77 10.51 -1.69
C PRO A 17 11.35 10.62 -0.26
N PRO A 18 12.68 10.63 -0.09
CA PRO A 18 13.32 10.70 1.23
C PRO A 18 12.93 11.92 2.07
N ASN A 19 12.55 13.03 1.44
CA ASN A 19 12.13 14.28 2.08
C ASN A 19 10.60 14.38 2.30
N ALA A 20 9.84 13.31 2.09
CA ALA A 20 8.40 13.30 2.30
C ALA A 20 8.05 13.62 3.75
N THR A 21 7.05 14.49 3.93
CA THR A 21 6.59 14.94 5.24
C THR A 21 5.78 13.85 5.96
N PHE A 22 5.50 14.09 7.23
CA PHE A 22 4.55 13.25 7.97
C PHE A 22 3.15 13.26 7.33
N GLY A 23 2.73 14.41 6.77
CA GLY A 23 1.47 14.55 6.06
C GLY A 23 1.40 13.68 4.82
N ASP A 24 2.46 13.65 4.01
CA ASP A 24 2.55 12.81 2.80
C ASP A 24 2.44 11.32 3.14
N LYS A 25 3.15 10.88 4.19
CA LYS A 25 3.02 9.50 4.70
C LYS A 25 1.61 9.20 5.17
N GLY A 26 0.95 10.13 5.83
CA GLY A 26 -0.46 10.02 6.23
C GLY A 26 -1.38 9.80 5.04
N LYS A 27 -1.27 10.64 4.02
CA LYS A 27 -2.08 10.57 2.80
C LYS A 27 -1.79 9.34 1.94
N ALA A 28 -0.54 8.94 1.81
CA ALA A 28 -0.19 7.70 1.15
C ALA A 28 -0.82 6.49 1.86
N ASN A 29 -0.81 6.45 3.20
CA ASN A 29 -1.47 5.38 3.95
C ASN A 29 -3.00 5.39 3.81
N GLU A 30 -3.64 6.55 3.77
CA GLU A 30 -5.08 6.66 3.50
C GLU A 30 -5.42 6.10 2.11
N PHE A 31 -4.65 6.49 1.09
CA PHE A 31 -4.83 6.00 -0.28
C PHE A 31 -4.60 4.50 -0.42
N CYS A 32 -3.53 3.96 0.18
CA CYS A 32 -3.26 2.53 0.17
C CYS A 32 -4.38 1.73 0.86
N ARG A 33 -4.94 2.23 1.97
CA ARG A 33 -6.08 1.60 2.64
C ARG A 33 -7.35 1.61 1.77
N PHE A 34 -7.59 2.69 1.03
CA PHE A 34 -8.71 2.75 0.09
C PHE A 34 -8.56 1.68 -1.01
N LEU A 35 -7.37 1.58 -1.62
CA LEU A 35 -7.10 0.58 -2.66
C LEU A 35 -7.23 -0.85 -2.12
N ALA A 36 -6.62 -1.13 -0.97
CA ALA A 36 -6.65 -2.47 -0.38
C ALA A 36 -8.08 -2.92 -0.02
N LYS A 37 -8.93 -2.01 0.49
CA LYS A 37 -10.36 -2.29 0.69
C LYS A 37 -11.11 -2.52 -0.61
N LYS A 38 -10.81 -1.75 -1.66
CA LYS A 38 -11.52 -1.83 -2.94
C LYS A 38 -11.17 -3.10 -3.73
N LEU A 39 -9.93 -3.54 -3.61
CA LEU A 39 -9.37 -4.70 -4.32
C LEU A 39 -9.38 -5.98 -3.48
N GLU A 40 -9.84 -5.90 -2.23
CA GLU A 40 -9.79 -7.01 -1.25
C GLU A 40 -8.37 -7.60 -1.13
N GLY A 41 -7.37 -6.74 -0.99
CA GLY A 41 -5.95 -7.11 -1.03
C GLY A 41 -5.27 -7.17 0.34
N GLU A 42 -4.03 -7.68 0.33
CA GLU A 42 -3.06 -7.45 1.41
C GLU A 42 -2.43 -6.06 1.27
N LEU A 43 -2.25 -5.36 2.38
CA LEU A 43 -1.57 -4.07 2.44
C LEU A 43 -0.40 -4.10 3.40
N GLN A 44 0.80 -3.90 2.88
CA GLN A 44 1.99 -3.60 3.67
C GLN A 44 2.18 -2.09 3.82
N LEU A 45 2.16 -1.60 5.05
CA LEU A 45 2.37 -0.18 5.38
C LEU A 45 3.86 0.18 5.36
N PHE A 46 4.19 1.47 5.26
CA PHE A 46 5.57 1.97 5.26
C PHE A 46 6.38 1.64 6.53
N ASN A 47 5.71 1.26 7.63
CA ASN A 47 6.35 0.82 8.86
C ASN A 47 6.51 -0.71 8.94
N GLY A 48 6.26 -1.43 7.85
CA GLY A 48 6.38 -2.89 7.77
C GLY A 48 5.18 -3.66 8.32
N ARG A 49 4.15 -3.00 8.87
CA ARG A 49 2.94 -3.70 9.35
C ARG A 49 2.07 -4.12 8.16
N THR A 50 1.53 -5.34 8.23
CA THR A 50 0.59 -5.88 7.25
C THR A 50 -0.86 -5.79 7.74
N MET A 51 -1.78 -5.46 6.84
CA MET A 51 -3.23 -5.50 7.03
C MET A 51 -3.86 -6.34 5.92
N TYR A 52 -4.92 -7.09 6.23
CA TYR A 52 -5.62 -7.95 5.28
C TYR A 52 -7.05 -7.43 5.07
N PHE A 53 -7.47 -7.29 3.81
CA PHE A 53 -8.79 -6.73 3.44
C PHE A 53 -9.68 -7.70 2.65
N TYR A 54 -9.31 -8.98 2.55
CA TYR A 54 -10.15 -10.05 2.02
C TYR A 54 -10.79 -10.88 3.15
N LYS A 55 -11.87 -11.60 2.82
CA LYS A 55 -12.45 -12.61 3.71
C LYS A 55 -11.53 -13.83 3.74
N ARG A 56 -11.22 -14.32 4.95
CA ARG A 56 -10.55 -15.60 5.16
C ARG A 56 -11.50 -16.76 4.92
#